data_AF-A0A3M1PS46-F1
#
_entry.id   AF-A0A3M1PS46-F1
#
_cell.length_a   1.000
_cell.length_b   1.000
_cell.length_c   1.000
_cell.angle_alpha   90.00
_cell.angle_beta   90.00
_cell.angle_gamma   90.00
#
_symmetry.space_group_name_H-M   'P 1'
#
loop_
_entity.id
_entity.type
_entity.pdbx_description
1 polymer ?
#
loop_
_entity_poly.entity_id
_entity_poly.type
_entity_poly.pdbx_seq_one_letter_code
_entity_poly.pdbx_strand_id
1 'polypeptide(L)'
;AGNPERSLALTTAGLAHLTPTLPPGSHYVWRTKAIDELLFLGDAQAAQRSFETAADWAEASGQPEGQGVASLSRQTAAFLATNPNSNFAQFSAWLMVLNTAPDDKTRNTAASRIKAIGGDVVPQPDGTFQVKAPPTD
;
A
#
# COMPACT_ATOMS: atom_id res chain seq x y z
N ALA A 1 -1.26 12.35 9.58
CA ALA A 1 0.06 11.83 9.93
C ALA A 1 1.05 12.99 9.98
N GLY A 2 2.02 13.02 10.90
CA GLY A 2 2.83 14.24 11.14
C GLY A 2 4.22 14.26 10.50
N ASN A 3 4.84 13.10 10.25
CA ASN A 3 6.20 13.00 9.69
C ASN A 3 6.45 11.60 9.08
N PRO A 4 6.17 11.40 7.78
CA PRO A 4 6.31 10.10 7.11
C PRO A 4 7.77 9.63 7.02
N GLU A 5 8.74 10.52 6.88
CA GLU A 5 10.16 10.18 6.82
C GLU A 5 10.64 9.54 8.12
N ARG A 6 10.20 10.08 9.26
CA ARG A 6 10.51 9.52 10.59
C ARG A 6 9.83 8.18 10.81
N SER A 7 8.59 8.01 10.33
CA SER A 7 7.91 6.71 10.36
C SER A 7 8.71 5.66 9.57
N LEU A 8 9.12 6.02 8.35
CA LEU A 8 9.91 5.14 7.49
C LEU A 8 11.27 4.77 8.12
N ALA A 9 11.95 5.73 8.73
CA ALA A 9 13.22 5.50 9.41
C ALA A 9 13.07 4.49 10.56
N LEU A 10 12.03 4.65 11.39
CA LEU A 10 11.74 3.73 12.49
C LEU A 10 11.36 2.33 11.98
N THR A 11 10.51 2.24 10.97
CA THR A 11 10.13 0.97 10.34
C THR A 11 11.35 0.27 9.75
N THR A 12 12.24 0.99 9.07
CA THR A 12 13.46 0.44 8.47
C THR A 12 14.43 -0.09 9.54
N ALA A 13 14.60 0.65 10.65
CA ALA A 13 15.41 0.19 11.77
C ALA A 13 14.81 -1.09 12.41
N GLY A 14 13.50 -1.16 12.56
CA GLY A 14 12.81 -2.35 13.08
C GLY A 14 12.96 -3.57 12.15
N LEU A 15 12.85 -3.37 10.83
CA LEU A 15 12.97 -4.43 9.82
C LEU A 15 14.32 -5.15 9.87
N ALA A 16 15.40 -4.48 10.29
CA ALA A 16 16.72 -5.10 10.46
C ALA A 16 16.76 -6.23 11.50
N HIS A 17 15.75 -6.30 12.37
CA HIS A 17 15.63 -7.32 13.41
C HIS A 17 14.60 -8.41 13.08
N LEU A 18 13.92 -8.31 11.93
CA LEU A 18 12.90 -9.28 11.52
C LEU A 18 13.45 -10.24 10.47
N THR A 19 12.82 -11.40 10.36
CA THR A 19 13.05 -12.37 9.30
C THR A 19 11.72 -12.68 8.59
N PRO A 20 11.75 -13.36 7.43
CA PRO A 20 10.52 -13.77 6.74
C PRO A 20 9.56 -14.61 7.60
N THR A 21 10.10 -15.35 8.57
CA THR A 21 9.35 -16.31 9.39
C THR A 21 9.20 -15.89 10.87
N LEU A 22 10.00 -14.93 11.34
CA LEU A 22 9.94 -14.43 12.71
C LEU A 22 9.98 -12.89 12.79
N PRO A 23 9.07 -12.26 13.56
CA PRO A 23 7.83 -12.84 14.08
C PRO A 23 6.88 -13.27 12.95
N PRO A 24 5.88 -14.12 13.24
CA PRO A 24 4.79 -14.38 12.29
C PRO A 24 4.18 -13.08 11.78
N GLY A 25 3.98 -12.97 10.46
CA GLY A 25 3.40 -11.77 9.85
C GLY A 25 4.41 -10.65 9.52
N SER A 26 5.73 -10.87 9.60
CA SER A 26 6.74 -9.87 9.23
C SER A 26 6.56 -9.25 7.84
N HIS A 27 5.97 -9.98 6.89
CA HIS A 27 5.67 -9.47 5.55
C HIS A 27 4.70 -8.28 5.55
N TYR A 28 3.83 -8.15 6.57
CA TYR A 28 2.96 -6.99 6.72
C TYR A 28 3.74 -5.71 6.99
N VAL A 29 4.88 -5.79 7.68
CA VAL A 29 5.73 -4.61 7.95
C VAL A 29 6.31 -4.07 6.64
N TRP A 30 6.81 -4.95 5.76
CA TRP A 30 7.26 -4.58 4.42
C TRP A 30 6.15 -3.98 3.57
N ARG A 31 4.95 -4.57 3.64
CA ARG A 31 3.80 -4.10 2.88
C ARG A 31 3.33 -2.72 3.34
N THR A 32 3.30 -2.48 4.65
CA THR A 32 2.99 -1.16 5.21
C THR A 32 4.07 -0.14 4.83
N LYS A 33 5.35 -0.52 4.90
CA LYS A 33 6.46 0.31 4.42
C LYS A 33 6.27 0.73 2.96
N ALA A 34 5.92 -0.22 2.08
CA ALA A 34 5.68 0.06 0.67
C ALA A 34 4.54 1.06 0.44
N ILE A 35 3.46 0.93 1.23
CA ILE A 35 2.34 1.87 1.18
C ILE A 35 2.78 3.27 1.63
N ASP A 36 3.54 3.38 2.72
CA ASP A 36 4.00 4.67 3.23
C ASP A 36 4.95 5.37 2.22
N GLU A 37 5.87 4.61 1.62
CA GLU A 37 6.76 5.10 0.56
C GLU A 37 5.98 5.62 -0.63
N LEU A 38 4.97 4.88 -1.09
CA LEU A 38 4.15 5.27 -2.22
C LEU A 38 3.26 6.47 -1.91
N LEU A 39 2.56 6.46 -0.77
CA LEU A 39 1.49 7.41 -0.48
C LEU A 39 1.98 8.72 0.13
N PHE A 40 3.00 8.67 0.98
CA PHE A 40 3.45 9.84 1.73
C PHE A 40 4.75 10.42 1.19
N LEU A 41 5.60 9.60 0.57
CA LEU A 41 6.87 10.05 -0.01
C LEU A 41 6.83 10.13 -1.54
N GLY A 42 5.82 9.54 -2.18
CA GLY A 42 5.73 9.48 -3.65
C GLY A 42 6.85 8.65 -4.28
N ASP A 43 7.56 7.83 -3.50
CA ASP A 43 8.69 7.03 -3.97
C ASP A 43 8.21 5.67 -4.44
N ALA A 44 7.69 5.65 -5.66
CA ALA A 44 7.18 4.43 -6.29
C ALA A 44 8.24 3.35 -6.50
N GLN A 45 9.51 3.74 -6.70
CA GLN A 45 10.60 2.79 -6.89
C GLN A 45 10.97 2.11 -5.57
N ALA A 46 11.02 2.86 -4.46
CA ALA A 46 11.18 2.28 -3.13
C ALA A 46 9.98 1.40 -2.77
N ALA A 47 8.76 1.88 -3.03
CA ALA A 47 7.54 1.12 -2.80
C ALA A 47 7.52 -0.20 -3.58
N GLN A 48 7.91 -0.19 -4.86
CA GLN A 48 8.04 -1.40 -5.68
C GLN A 48 8.92 -2.44 -4.98
N ARG A 49 10.15 -2.08 -4.60
CA ARG A 49 11.09 -2.98 -3.93
C ARG A 49 10.55 -3.51 -2.61
N SER A 50 9.87 -2.65 -1.85
CA SER A 50 9.24 -3.04 -0.59
C SER A 50 8.07 -4.01 -0.80
N PHE A 51 7.27 -3.84 -1.86
CA PHE A 51 6.21 -4.79 -2.23
C PHE A 51 6.77 -6.13 -2.73
N GLU A 52 7.87 -6.13 -3.49
CA GLU A 52 8.58 -7.36 -3.87
C GLU A 52 9.06 -8.12 -2.64
N THR A 53 9.71 -7.41 -1.71
CA THR A 53 10.18 -8.01 -0.46
C THR A 53 9.03 -8.55 0.39
N ALA A 54 7.91 -7.82 0.46
CA ALA A 54 6.70 -8.29 1.14
C ALA A 54 6.16 -9.58 0.52
N ALA A 55 6.18 -9.69 -0.82
CA ALA A 55 5.74 -10.90 -1.50
C ALA A 55 6.63 -12.10 -1.20
N ASP A 56 7.95 -11.91 -1.30
CA ASP A 56 8.92 -12.96 -1.03
C ASP A 56 8.86 -13.42 0.44
N TRP A 57 8.67 -12.50 1.38
CA TRP A 57 8.54 -12.84 2.80
C TRP A 57 7.22 -13.56 3.11
N ALA A 58 6.14 -13.17 2.44
CA ALA A 58 4.85 -13.83 2.59
C ALA A 58 4.89 -15.28 2.05
N GLU A 59 5.55 -15.52 0.92
CA GLU A 59 5.80 -16.86 0.37
C GLU A 59 6.67 -17.70 1.32
N ALA A 60 7.78 -17.13 1.79
CA ALA A 60 8.71 -17.80 2.70
C ALA A 60 8.09 -18.11 4.08
N SER A 61 7.04 -17.39 4.49
CA SER A 61 6.37 -17.62 5.77
C SER A 61 5.67 -18.98 5.87
N GLY A 62 5.32 -19.60 4.73
CA GLY A 62 4.63 -20.89 4.65
C GLY A 62 3.20 -20.88 5.20
N GLN A 63 2.65 -19.72 5.56
CA GLN A 63 1.29 -19.59 6.10
C GLN A 63 0.26 -19.51 4.97
N PRO A 64 -0.92 -20.16 5.09
CA PRO A 64 -1.97 -20.10 4.06
C PRO A 64 -2.42 -18.66 3.75
N GLU A 65 -2.50 -17.83 4.79
CA GLU A 65 -2.78 -16.39 4.70
C GLU A 65 -1.74 -15.64 3.85
N GLY A 66 -0.47 -16.06 3.90
CA GLY A 66 0.65 -15.43 3.20
C GLY A 66 0.53 -15.52 1.67
N GLN A 67 -0.13 -16.54 1.11
CA GLN A 67 -0.25 -16.68 -0.35
C GLN A 67 -1.07 -15.54 -0.98
N GLY A 68 -2.15 -15.11 -0.33
CA GLY A 68 -2.96 -13.98 -0.79
C GLY A 68 -2.17 -12.67 -0.75
N VAL A 69 -1.43 -12.45 0.34
CA VAL A 69 -0.59 -11.26 0.52
C VAL A 69 0.56 -11.23 -0.49
N ALA A 70 1.16 -12.40 -0.77
CA ALA A 70 2.23 -12.52 -1.74
C ALA A 70 1.77 -12.16 -3.15
N SER A 71 0.68 -12.76 -3.61
CA SER A 71 0.11 -12.49 -4.92
C SER A 71 -0.26 -11.01 -5.09
N LEU A 72 -0.91 -10.42 -4.07
CA LEU A 72 -1.32 -9.02 -4.10
C LEU A 72 -0.11 -8.06 -4.12
N SER A 73 0.91 -8.34 -3.31
CA SER A 73 2.11 -7.51 -3.24
C SER A 73 2.92 -7.60 -4.54
N ARG A 74 3.06 -8.81 -5.10
CA ARG A 74 3.75 -9.06 -6.38
C ARG A 74 3.06 -8.35 -7.55
N GLN A 75 1.73 -8.37 -7.62
CA GLN A 75 0.96 -7.63 -8.61
C GLN A 75 1.17 -6.10 -8.49
N THR A 76 1.21 -5.60 -7.27
CA THR A 76 1.43 -4.16 -7.01
C THR A 76 2.83 -3.73 -7.42
N ALA A 77 3.86 -4.52 -7.09
CA ALA A 77 5.22 -4.30 -7.56
C ALA A 77 5.32 -4.30 -9.09
N ALA A 78 4.72 -5.29 -9.75
CA ALA A 78 4.71 -5.36 -11.21
C ALA A 78 4.04 -4.13 -11.84
N PHE A 79 2.98 -3.62 -11.23
CA PHE A 79 2.32 -2.39 -11.66
C PHE A 79 3.22 -1.15 -11.50
N LEU A 80 3.89 -1.01 -10.35
CA LEU A 80 4.82 0.10 -10.11
C LEU A 80 6.03 0.06 -11.04
N ALA A 81 6.49 -1.13 -11.43
CA ALA A 81 7.59 -1.31 -12.35
C ALA A 81 7.27 -0.80 -13.78
N THR A 82 6.00 -0.89 -14.20
CA THR A 82 5.57 -0.42 -15.53
C THR A 82 5.15 1.04 -15.55
N ASN A 83 4.70 1.59 -14.41
CA ASN A 83 4.24 2.97 -14.38
C ASN A 83 4.48 3.66 -13.00
N PRO A 84 5.75 3.97 -12.66
CA PRO A 84 6.13 4.42 -11.32
C PRO A 84 5.54 5.80 -10.94
N ASN A 85 5.30 6.68 -11.90
CA ASN A 85 4.72 8.00 -11.63
C ASN A 85 3.22 8.07 -11.91
N SER A 86 2.54 6.92 -12.10
CA SER A 86 1.18 6.94 -12.58
C SER A 86 0.20 7.51 -11.57
N ASN A 87 -0.67 8.39 -12.06
CA ASN A 87 -1.88 8.76 -11.33
C ASN A 87 -2.73 7.51 -11.02
N PHE A 88 -2.66 6.48 -11.87
CA PHE A 88 -3.32 5.19 -11.63
C PHE A 88 -2.65 4.37 -10.50
N ALA A 89 -1.32 4.42 -10.35
CA ALA A 89 -0.60 3.77 -9.25
C ALA A 89 -1.04 4.32 -7.90
N GLN A 90 -1.03 5.66 -7.82
CA GLN A 90 -1.48 6.38 -6.64
C GLN A 90 -2.96 6.10 -6.37
N PHE A 91 -3.78 6.02 -7.42
CA PHE A 91 -5.19 5.66 -7.30
C PHE A 91 -5.39 4.27 -6.70
N SER A 92 -4.71 3.24 -7.21
CA SER A 92 -4.83 1.88 -6.67
C SER A 92 -4.39 1.80 -5.21
N ALA A 93 -3.34 2.53 -4.83
CA ALA A 93 -2.85 2.57 -3.47
C ALA A 93 -3.83 3.27 -2.50
N TRP A 94 -4.37 4.44 -2.89
CA TRP A 94 -5.38 5.10 -2.08
C TRP A 94 -6.70 4.33 -2.02
N LEU A 95 -7.09 3.62 -3.09
CA LEU A 95 -8.26 2.75 -3.10
C LEU A 95 -8.12 1.60 -2.09
N MET A 96 -6.91 1.05 -1.96
CA MET A 96 -6.62 0.04 -0.95
C MET A 96 -6.79 0.59 0.47
N VAL A 97 -6.27 1.78 0.75
CA VAL A 97 -6.46 2.44 2.05
C VAL A 97 -7.93 2.73 2.31
N LEU A 98 -8.67 3.20 1.29
CA LEU A 98 -10.11 3.46 1.40
C LEU A 98 -10.90 2.20 1.82
N ASN A 99 -10.53 1.04 1.27
CA ASN A 99 -11.23 -0.22 1.52
C ASN A 99 -10.79 -0.92 2.82
N THR A 100 -9.54 -0.73 3.26
CA THR A 100 -8.97 -1.49 4.38
C THR A 100 -8.86 -0.70 5.67
N ALA A 101 -8.93 0.63 5.62
CA ALA A 101 -8.80 1.45 6.81
C ALA A 101 -9.92 1.18 7.83
N PRO A 102 -9.59 1.04 9.12
CA PRO A 102 -10.57 0.74 10.16
C PRO A 102 -11.35 1.99 10.62
N ASP A 103 -10.83 3.19 10.38
CA ASP A 103 -11.42 4.45 10.83
C ASP A 103 -11.83 5.38 9.67
N ASP A 104 -12.93 6.10 9.87
CA ASP A 104 -13.51 6.99 8.85
C ASP A 104 -12.60 8.15 8.48
N LYS A 105 -11.73 8.60 9.39
CA LYS A 105 -10.80 9.70 9.12
C LYS A 105 -9.75 9.28 8.07
N THR A 106 -9.22 8.07 8.19
CA THR A 106 -8.29 7.49 7.22
C THR A 106 -8.99 7.22 5.89
N ARG A 107 -10.23 6.69 5.90
CA ARG A 107 -11.05 6.53 4.68
C ARG A 107 -11.31 7.86 3.97
N ASN A 108 -11.70 8.90 4.70
CA ASN A 108 -11.93 10.24 4.14
C ASN A 108 -10.65 10.85 3.55
N THR A 109 -9.50 10.61 4.18
CA THR A 109 -8.20 11.03 3.63
C THR A 109 -7.92 10.34 2.29
N ALA A 110 -8.13 9.02 2.23
CA ALA A 110 -7.96 8.25 1.00
C ALA A 110 -8.91 8.73 -0.12
N ALA A 111 -10.19 8.95 0.21
CA ALA A 111 -11.17 9.49 -0.74
C ALA A 111 -10.76 10.86 -1.31
N SER A 112 -10.28 11.76 -0.45
CA SER A 112 -9.78 13.08 -0.88
C SER A 112 -8.57 12.98 -1.80
N ARG A 113 -7.66 12.04 -1.53
CA ARG A 113 -6.47 11.83 -2.35
C ARG A 113 -6.80 11.22 -3.70
N ILE A 114 -7.73 10.26 -3.76
CA ILE A 114 -8.27 9.72 -5.02
C ILE A 114 -8.85 10.84 -5.88
N LYS A 115 -9.61 11.77 -5.28
CA LYS A 115 -10.14 12.94 -6.00
C LYS A 115 -9.05 13.86 -6.53
N ALA A 116 -8.00 14.09 -5.75
CA ALA A 116 -6.90 14.98 -6.13
C ALA A 116 -6.10 14.50 -7.35
N ILE A 117 -6.05 13.18 -7.59
CA ILE A 117 -5.37 12.56 -8.74
C ILE A 117 -6.32 12.25 -9.90
N GLY A 118 -7.54 12.81 -9.89
CA GLY A 118 -8.50 12.72 -10.99
C GLY A 118 -9.46 11.52 -10.94
N GLY A 119 -9.41 10.70 -9.88
CA GLY A 119 -10.43 9.69 -9.62
C GLY A 119 -11.71 10.31 -9.03
N ASP A 120 -12.79 9.55 -9.02
CA ASP A 120 -14.03 9.97 -8.36
C ASP A 120 -14.38 9.04 -7.21
N VAL A 121 -14.91 9.60 -6.12
CA VAL A 121 -15.32 8.85 -4.93
C VAL A 121 -16.65 9.40 -4.43
N VAL A 122 -17.68 8.56 -4.50
CA VAL A 122 -19.04 8.86 -4.06
C VAL A 122 -19.38 7.95 -2.88
N PRO A 123 -19.56 8.50 -1.66
CA PRO A 123 -20.01 7.71 -0.52
C PRO A 123 -21.43 7.20 -0.76
N GLN A 124 -21.67 5.94 -0.39
CA GLN A 124 -22.97 5.29 -0.49
C GLN A 124 -23.67 5.25 0.87
N PRO A 125 -25.01 5.18 0.90
CA PRO A 125 -25.78 5.13 2.15
C PRO A 125 -25.47 3.92 3.04
N ASP A 126 -24.90 2.86 2.47
CA ASP A 126 -24.50 1.63 3.18
C ASP A 126 -23.12 1.73 3.84
N GLY A 127 -22.47 2.90 3.76
CA GLY A 127 -21.13 3.13 4.31
C GLY A 127 -19.99 2.67 3.41
N THR A 128 -20.28 2.19 2.20
CA THR A 128 -19.26 1.90 1.17
C THR A 128 -18.97 3.12 0.31
N PHE A 129 -18.00 3.00 -0.60
CA PHE A 129 -17.66 4.04 -1.57
C PHE A 129 -17.79 3.50 -2.99
N GLN A 130 -18.52 4.21 -3.84
CA GLN A 130 -18.41 4.02 -5.28
C GLN A 130 -17.19 4.79 -5.79
N VAL A 131 -16.26 4.11 -6.46
CA VAL A 131 -15.01 4.70 -6.90
C VAL A 131 -14.85 4.56 -8.42
N LYS A 132 -14.45 5.65 -9.07
CA LYS A 132 -14.07 5.67 -10.49
C LYS A 132 -12.58 5.99 -10.61
N ALA A 133 -11.87 5.20 -11.43
CA ALA A 133 -10.46 5.44 -11.71
C ALA A 133 -10.26 6.75 -12.48
N PRO A 134 -9.12 7.46 -12.28
CA PRO A 134 -8.72 8.55 -13.14
C PRO A 134 -8.49 8.05 -14.58
N PRO A 135 -8.52 8.94 -15.58
CA PRO A 135 -8.00 8.63 -16.91
C PRO A 135 -6.59 8.06 -16.77
N THR A 136 -6.29 6.97 -17.48
CA THR A 136 -4.93 6.42 -17.54
C THR A 136 -4.01 7.46 -18.21
N ASP A 137 -2.81 7.63 -17.66
CA ASP A 137 -1.77 8.47 -18.26
C ASP A 137 -1.39 7.99 -19.67
#